data_AF-A0A9D7SEH4-F1
#
_entry.id   AF-A0A9D7SEH4-F1
#
_cell.length_a   1.000
_cell.length_b   1.000
_cell.length_c   1.000
_cell.angle_alpha   90.00
_cell.angle_beta   90.00
_cell.angle_gamma   90.00
#
_symmetry.space_group_name_H-M   'P 1'
#
loop_
_entity.id
_entity.type
_entity.pdbx_description
1 polymer ?
#
loop_
_entity_poly.entity_id
_entity_poly.type
_entity_poly.pdbx_seq_one_letter_code
_entity_poly.pdbx_strand_id
1 'polypeptide(L)' 'MGLRKYSDFINMNEKTLQDDLKDAQTRHQKLKFEHKVKGLSDPTQISKLRKEIAQMSTEIRKRHLASANITQ' A
#
# COMPACT_ATOMS: atom_id res chain seq x y z
N MET A 1 9.47 -14.23 -0.98
CA MET A 1 8.98 -13.18 -1.90
C MET A 1 9.19 -11.82 -1.26
N GLY A 2 10.01 -10.97 -1.89
CA GLY A 2 10.30 -9.62 -1.42
C GLY A 2 9.17 -8.65 -1.75
N LEU A 3 9.02 -7.60 -0.93
CA LEU A 3 8.04 -6.53 -1.16
C LEU A 3 8.19 -5.99 -2.60
N ARG A 4 7.06 -5.58 -3.21
CA ARG A 4 7.08 -4.82 -4.46
C ARG A 4 8.04 -3.63 -4.33
N LYS A 5 8.85 -3.37 -5.35
CA LYS A 5 9.83 -2.28 -5.28
C LYS A 5 9.08 -0.97 -5.48
N TYR A 6 9.62 0.10 -4.89
CA TYR A 6 9.03 1.43 -5.04
C TYR A 6 8.90 1.89 -6.50
N SER A 7 9.85 1.48 -7.34
CA SER A 7 9.83 1.68 -8.80
C SER A 7 8.54 1.17 -9.46
N ASP A 8 7.95 0.11 -8.92
CA ASP A 8 6.77 -0.51 -9.50
C ASP A 8 5.56 0.39 -9.32
N PHE A 9 5.44 1.08 -8.17
CA PHE A 9 4.35 2.02 -7.89
C PHE A 9 4.46 3.31 -8.71
N ILE A 10 5.69 3.74 -9.05
CA ILE A 10 5.91 4.94 -9.89
C ILE A 10 5.34 4.71 -11.30
N ASN A 11 5.55 3.51 -11.85
CA ASN A 11 5.10 3.17 -13.21
C ASN A 11 3.60 2.91 -13.33
N MET A 12 2.87 2.82 -12.20
CA MET A 12 1.43 2.54 -12.21
C MET A 12 0.60 3.81 -12.44
N ASN A 13 -0.53 3.64 -13.13
CA ASN A 13 -1.52 4.69 -13.30
C ASN A 13 -2.17 5.04 -11.94
N GLU A 14 -2.65 6.27 -11.78
CA GLU A 14 -3.24 6.74 -10.53
C GLU A 14 -4.45 5.92 -10.11
N LYS A 15 -5.34 5.61 -11.07
CA LYS A 15 -6.52 4.76 -10.82
C LYS A 15 -6.12 3.36 -10.34
N THR A 16 -5.17 2.73 -11.01
CA THR A 16 -4.67 1.40 -10.61
C THR A 16 -3.98 1.43 -9.26
N LEU A 17 -3.30 2.52 -8.91
CA LEU A 17 -2.63 2.69 -7.63
C LEU A 17 -3.65 2.86 -6.47
N GLN A 18 -4.76 3.55 -6.72
CA GLN A 18 -5.86 3.69 -5.75
C GLN A 18 -6.61 2.37 -5.54
N ASP A 19 -6.86 1.61 -6.61
CA ASP A 19 -7.50 0.30 -6.54
C ASP A 19 -6.62 -0.70 -5.77
N ASP A 20 -5.32 -0.79 -6.11
CA ASP A 20 -4.34 -1.62 -5.40
C ASP A 20 -4.21 -1.23 -3.92
N LEU A 21 -4.27 0.07 -3.60
CA LEU A 21 -4.24 0.55 -2.21
C LEU A 21 -5.44 0.00 -1.42
N LYS A 22 -6.64 0.08 -1.99
CA LYS A 22 -7.88 -0.39 -1.35
C LYS A 22 -7.86 -1.91 -1.12
N ASP A 23 -7.35 -2.65 -2.10
CA ASP A 23 -7.17 -4.10 -2.00
C ASP A 23 -6.15 -4.47 -0.91
N ALA A 24 -5.02 -3.76 -0.87
CA ALA A 24 -3.99 -3.96 0.15
C ALA A 24 -4.49 -3.64 1.57
N GLN A 25 -5.30 -2.59 1.73
CA GLN A 25 -5.94 -2.25 3.01
C GLN A 25 -6.91 -3.35 3.47
N THR A 26 -7.71 -3.90 2.54
CA THR A 26 -8.64 -4.99 2.82
C THR A 26 -7.89 -6.26 3.24
N ARG A 27 -6.83 -6.62 2.51
CA ARG A 27 -5.94 -7.75 2.86
C ARG A 27 -5.29 -7.55 4.23
N HIS A 28 -4.88 -6.33 4.56
CA HIS A 28 -4.27 -6.02 5.86
C HIS A 28 -5.26 -6.22 7.00
N GLN A 29 -6.52 -5.78 6.84
CA GLN A 29 -7.56 -6.00 7.84
C GLN A 29 -7.85 -7.48 8.04
N LYS A 30 -7.93 -8.25 6.94
CA LYS A 30 -8.14 -9.70 6.98
C LYS A 30 -7.00 -10.41 7.70
N LEU A 31 -5.74 -10.13 7.34
CA LEU A 31 -4.57 -10.73 7.98
C LEU A 31 -4.48 -10.36 9.47
N LYS A 32 -4.82 -9.12 9.84
CA LYS A 32 -4.87 -8.70 11.24
C LYS A 32 -5.91 -9.49 12.03
N PHE A 33 -7.08 -9.74 11.43
CA PHE A 33 -8.13 -10.55 12.05
C PHE A 33 -7.71 -12.02 12.17
N GLU A 34 -7.21 -12.63 11.10
CA GLU A 34 -6.73 -14.01 11.08
C GLU A 34 -5.60 -14.24 12.10
N HIS A 35 -4.64 -13.31 12.18
CA HIS A 35 -3.58 -13.34 13.18
C HIS A 35 -4.13 -13.27 14.61
N LYS A 36 -5.13 -12.41 14.85
CA LYS A 36 -5.77 -12.30 16.18
C LYS A 36 -6.59 -13.54 16.56
N VAL A 37 -7.21 -14.21 15.58
CA VAL A 37 -8.12 -15.34 15.81
C VAL A 37 -7.36 -16.67 15.92
N LYS A 38 -6.39 -16.93 15.03
CA LYS A 38 -5.70 -18.24 14.94
C LYS A 38 -4.29 -18.25 15.53
N GLY A 39 -3.72 -17.09 15.83
CA GLY A 39 -2.42 -17.00 16.52
C GLY A 39 -1.20 -17.55 15.76
N LEU A 40 -1.33 -17.91 14.48
CA LEU A 40 -0.20 -18.40 13.71
C LEU A 40 -0.37 -18.10 12.21
N SER A 41 0.29 -17.04 11.78
CA SER A 41 0.52 -16.67 10.38
C SER A 41 1.56 -15.57 10.41
N ASP A 42 2.82 -15.95 10.25
CA ASP A 42 4.00 -15.08 10.06
C ASP A 42 3.71 -13.56 10.20
N PRO A 43 3.92 -12.95 11.39
CA PRO A 43 3.63 -11.54 11.62
C PRO A 43 4.45 -10.61 10.72
N THR A 44 5.51 -11.11 10.07
CA THR A 44 6.26 -10.33 9.08
C THR A 44 5.42 -9.96 7.87
N GLN A 45 4.40 -10.74 7.51
CA GLN A 45 3.51 -10.42 6.39
C GLN A 45 2.68 -9.15 6.64
N ILE A 46 2.19 -8.97 7.86
CA ILE A 46 1.46 -7.75 8.26
C ILE A 46 2.38 -6.53 8.15
N SER A 47 3.63 -6.66 8.61
CA SER A 47 4.63 -5.60 8.53
C SER A 47 4.99 -5.24 7.08
N LYS A 48 5.17 -6.25 6.21
CA LYS A 48 5.44 -6.06 4.78
C LYS A 48 4.29 -5.33 4.09
N LEU A 49 3.05 -5.77 4.31
CA LEU A 49 1.86 -5.17 3.71
C LEU A 49 1.63 -3.73 4.19
N ARG A 50 1.90 -3.43 5.46
CA ARG A 50 1.89 -2.04 5.96
C ARG A 50 2.87 -1.14 5.22
N LYS A 51 4.07 -1.64 4.93
CA LYS A 51 5.08 -0.88 4.20
C LYS A 51 4.66 -0.62 2.75
N GLU A 52 4.03 -1.59 2.09
CA GLU A 52 3.46 -1.40 0.75
C GLU A 52 2.35 -0.34 0.74
N ILE A 53 1.42 -0.38 1.69
CA ILE A 53 0.36 0.63 1.86
C ILE A 53 0.96 2.02 2.03
N ALA A 54 2.00 2.15 2.87
CA ALA A 54 2.67 3.43 3.09
C ALA A 54 3.32 3.96 1.80
N GLN A 55 4.03 3.11 1.05
CA GLN A 55 4.67 3.48 -0.20
C GLN A 55 3.65 3.95 -1.26
N MET A 56 2.54 3.22 -1.41
CA MET A 56 1.44 3.62 -2.31
C MET A 56 0.83 4.96 -1.90
N SER A 57 0.59 5.15 -0.61
CA SER A 57 0.03 6.41 -0.08
C SER A 57 0.99 7.60 -0.29
N THR A 58 2.30 7.38 -0.13
CA THR A 58 3.33 8.40 -0.39
C THR A 58 3.34 8.81 -1.85
N GLU A 59 3.28 7.87 -2.79
CA GLU A 59 3.23 8.17 -4.23
C GLU A 59 1.97 8.95 -4.60
N ILE A 60 0.80 8.54 -4.11
CA ILE A 60 -0.47 9.29 -4.33
C ILE A 60 -0.33 10.72 -3.80
N ARG A 61 0.18 10.89 -2.58
CA ARG A 61 0.36 12.21 -1.97
C ARG A 61 1.35 13.07 -2.76
N LYS A 62 2.46 12.48 -3.23
CA LYS A 62 3.45 13.16 -4.05
C LYS A 62 2.84 13.68 -5.36
N ARG A 63 2.03 12.86 -6.05
CA ARG A 63 1.32 13.26 -7.27
C ARG A 63 0.34 14.39 -7.00
N HIS A 64 -0.44 14.28 -5.93
CA HIS A 64 -1.39 15.32 -5.52
C HIS A 64 -0.70 16.65 -5.16
N LEU A 65 0.48 16.62 -4.53
CA LEU A 65 1.25 17.83 -4.24
C LEU A 65 1.85 18.44 -5.52
N ALA A 66 2.31 17.62 -6.46
CA ALA A 66 2.78 18.10 -7.75
C ALA A 66 1.66 18.81 -8.53
N SER A 67 0.44 18.24 -8.59
CA SER A 67 -0.70 18.91 -9.23
C SER A 67 -1.12 20.20 -8.53
N ALA A 68 -1.09 20.21 -7.19
CA ALA A 68 -1.43 21.41 -6.41
C ALA A 68 -0.43 22.56 -6.63
N ASN A 69 0.87 22.26 -6.75
CA ASN A 69 1.91 23.27 -6.99
C ASN A 69 1.89 23.85 -8.41
N ILE A 70 1.33 23.14 -9.40
CA ILE A 70 1.24 23.62 -10.79
C ILE A 70 0.10 24.65 -10.96
N THR A 71 -0.81 24.76 -10.00
CA THR A 71 -2.01 25.62 -10.07
C THR A 71 -1.85 26.95 -9.30
N GLN A 72 -0.64 27.28 -8.83
CA GLN A 72 -0.28 28.54 -8.15
C GLN A 72 0.64 29.38 -9.02
#